data_AF-A0A4S4KU18-F1
#
_entry.id   AF-A0A4S4KU18-F1
#
_cell.length_a   1.000
_cell.length_b   1.000
_cell.length_c   1.000
_cell.angle_alpha   90.00
_cell.angle_beta   90.00
_cell.angle_gamma   90.00
#
_symmetry.space_group_name_H-M   'P 1'
#
loop_
_entity.id
_entity.type
_entity.pdbx_description
1 polymer ?
#
loop_
_entity_poly.entity_id
_entity_poly.type
_entity_poly.pdbx_seq_one_letter_code
_entity_poly.pdbx_strand_id
1 'polypeptide(L)'
;MDAEIVAIDALDGSIKSFQELSNRARRDVKLDDVKVSVCVFVFDLMYLNNELLDNGDVNEESKGGEKRRKKPLPATYEPDKRTLAWLKLKKDYVTGLGDSLDLVPVGAWHGNGRKASWWSPILLAVWDPLSGKLVAVCKCMSGFSDTFYKALRERYPGNSDTCARAPRWDPTVDTGGLKPQFYFKPQEVWEIRGAE
;
A
#
# COMPACT_ATOMS: atom_id res chain seq x y z
N MET A 1 -8.34 -9.32 -22.17
CA MET A 1 -7.62 -8.03 -22.19
C MET A 1 -7.37 -7.64 -20.76
N ASP A 2 -6.18 -7.14 -20.46
CA ASP A 2 -5.84 -6.52 -19.17
C ASP A 2 -5.56 -5.03 -19.39
N ALA A 3 -6.08 -4.21 -18.49
CA ALA A 3 -6.06 -2.76 -18.65
C ALA A 3 -6.22 -2.04 -17.32
N GLU A 4 -5.63 -0.86 -17.24
CA GLU A 4 -5.83 0.07 -16.12
C GLU A 4 -6.87 1.12 -16.52
N ILE A 5 -7.86 1.35 -15.65
CA ILE A 5 -8.83 2.42 -15.84
C ILE A 5 -8.37 3.62 -15.03
N VAL A 6 -8.09 4.74 -15.68
CA VAL A 6 -7.53 5.93 -15.05
C VAL A 6 -8.50 7.09 -15.22
N ALA A 7 -8.73 7.88 -14.16
CA ALA A 7 -9.51 9.10 -14.28
C ALA A 7 -8.76 10.13 -15.14
N ILE A 8 -9.48 10.87 -15.97
CA ILE A 8 -8.91 11.93 -16.79
C ILE A 8 -9.74 13.21 -16.71
N ASP A 9 -9.12 14.34 -17.02
CA ASP A 9 -9.88 15.53 -17.39
C ASP A 9 -10.48 15.39 -18.79
N ALA A 10 -11.75 15.77 -18.93
CA ALA A 10 -12.47 15.64 -20.20
C ALA A 10 -12.05 16.68 -21.25
N LEU A 11 -11.43 17.79 -20.82
CA LEU A 11 -11.07 18.90 -21.70
C LEU A 11 -9.69 18.70 -22.32
N ASP A 12 -8.70 18.32 -21.51
CA ASP A 12 -7.30 18.22 -21.93
C ASP A 12 -6.72 16.79 -21.90
N GLY A 13 -7.47 15.82 -21.36
CA GLY A 13 -7.03 14.43 -21.25
C GLY A 13 -5.96 14.16 -20.19
N SER A 14 -5.66 15.14 -19.33
CA SER A 14 -4.68 14.99 -18.24
C SER A 14 -5.12 13.91 -17.25
N ILE A 15 -4.15 13.15 -16.73
CA ILE A 15 -4.39 12.08 -15.76
C ILE A 15 -4.75 12.67 -14.40
N LYS A 16 -5.80 12.11 -13.80
CA LYS A 16 -6.31 12.42 -12.47
C LYS A 16 -5.92 11.36 -11.45
N SER A 17 -6.06 11.73 -10.18
CA SER A 17 -5.67 10.88 -9.05
C SER A 17 -6.56 9.64 -8.91
N PHE A 18 -6.04 8.60 -8.26
CA PHE A 18 -6.85 7.44 -7.89
C PHE A 18 -8.01 7.81 -6.96
N GLN A 19 -7.84 8.83 -6.10
CA GLN A 19 -8.90 9.30 -5.20
C GLN A 19 -10.10 9.82 -5.98
N GLU A 20 -9.88 10.63 -7.03
CA GLU A 20 -10.94 11.11 -7.92
C GLU A 20 -11.66 9.93 -8.61
N LEU A 21 -10.89 8.96 -9.09
CA LEU A 21 -11.43 7.74 -9.68
C LEU A 21 -12.27 6.92 -8.66
N SER A 22 -11.86 6.87 -7.40
CA SER A 22 -12.50 6.07 -6.35
C SER A 22 -13.88 6.60 -5.94
N ASN A 23 -14.14 7.89 -6.18
CA ASN A 23 -15.40 8.57 -5.86
C ASN A 23 -16.53 8.23 -6.84
N ARG A 24 -16.26 7.46 -7.91
CA ARG A 24 -17.28 7.01 -8.86
C ARG A 24 -18.31 6.08 -8.21
N ALA A 25 -19.54 6.18 -8.66
CA ALA A 25 -20.59 5.23 -8.31
C ALA A 25 -20.21 3.81 -8.77
N ARG A 26 -20.54 2.81 -7.96
CA ARG A 26 -20.08 1.41 -8.17
C ARG A 26 -21.14 0.48 -8.74
N ARG A 27 -22.42 0.81 -8.60
CA ARG A 27 -23.55 -0.05 -8.99
C ARG A 27 -24.65 0.80 -9.60
N ASP A 28 -25.36 0.22 -10.57
CA ASP A 28 -26.56 0.77 -11.21
C ASP A 28 -26.41 2.22 -11.70
N VAL A 29 -25.25 2.52 -12.30
CA VAL A 29 -24.90 3.86 -12.78
C VAL A 29 -25.51 4.09 -14.15
N LYS A 30 -26.34 5.13 -14.28
CA LYS A 30 -26.82 5.60 -15.59
C LYS A 30 -25.77 6.47 -16.24
N LEU A 31 -25.74 6.50 -17.57
CA LEU A 31 -24.76 7.30 -18.33
C LEU A 31 -24.79 8.79 -17.94
N ASP A 32 -25.98 9.35 -17.72
CA ASP A 32 -26.14 10.76 -17.35
C ASP A 32 -25.62 11.10 -15.95
N ASP A 33 -25.44 10.09 -15.08
CA ASP A 33 -24.92 10.25 -13.72
C ASP A 33 -23.39 10.13 -13.66
N VAL A 34 -22.72 9.85 -14.78
CA VAL A 34 -21.26 9.70 -14.85
C VAL A 34 -20.60 11.07 -14.81
N LYS A 35 -19.96 11.37 -13.68
CA LYS A 35 -19.24 12.64 -13.44
C LYS A 35 -17.74 12.57 -13.70
N VAL A 36 -17.17 11.37 -13.66
CA VAL A 36 -15.72 11.16 -13.78
C VAL A 36 -15.44 10.52 -15.13
N SER A 37 -14.80 11.27 -16.01
CA SER A 37 -14.29 10.76 -17.28
C SER A 37 -13.08 9.85 -17.02
N VAL A 38 -12.98 8.77 -17.80
CA VAL A 38 -11.93 7.77 -17.65
C VAL A 38 -11.30 7.43 -18.99
N CYS A 39 -10.05 7.01 -18.96
CA CYS A 39 -9.33 6.41 -20.08
C CYS A 39 -8.97 4.96 -19.74
N VAL A 40 -8.99 4.09 -20.74
CA VAL A 40 -8.62 2.67 -20.62
C VAL A 40 -7.22 2.48 -21.21
N PHE A 41 -6.24 2.20 -20.36
CA PHE A 41 -4.87 1.91 -20.76
C PHE A 41 -4.67 0.40 -20.84
N VAL A 42 -4.83 -0.15 -22.04
CA VAL A 42 -4.64 -1.58 -22.31
C VAL A 42 -3.15 -1.89 -22.35
N PHE A 43 -2.72 -2.91 -21.61
CA PHE A 43 -1.32 -3.32 -21.56
C PHE A 43 -1.11 -4.81 -21.85
N ASP A 44 -2.16 -5.65 -21.83
CA ASP A 44 -2.02 -7.07 -22.18
C ASP A 44 -3.30 -7.68 -22.79
N LEU A 45 -3.16 -8.81 -23.49
CA LEU A 45 -4.24 -9.59 -24.09
C LEU A 45 -3.93 -11.09 -24.00
N MET A 46 -4.64 -11.79 -23.12
CA MET A 46 -4.46 -13.23 -22.89
C MET A 46 -5.30 -14.14 -23.81
N TYR A 47 -6.36 -13.61 -24.43
CA TYR A 47 -7.34 -14.41 -25.19
C TYR A 47 -7.96 -13.61 -26.32
N LEU A 48 -8.03 -14.19 -27.52
CA LEU A 48 -8.61 -13.58 -28.72
C LEU A 48 -9.16 -14.67 -29.65
N ASN A 49 -10.34 -14.46 -30.25
CA ASN A 49 -10.90 -15.34 -31.28
C ASN A 49 -10.93 -16.83 -30.91
N ASN A 50 -11.32 -17.13 -29.68
CA ASN A 50 -11.34 -18.47 -29.09
C ASN A 50 -9.96 -19.11 -28.81
N GLU A 51 -8.87 -18.35 -28.89
CA GLU A 51 -7.50 -18.82 -28.66
C GLU A 51 -6.82 -18.13 -27.48
N LEU A 52 -6.09 -18.90 -26.68
CA LEU A 52 -5.21 -18.39 -25.62
C LEU A 52 -3.89 -17.92 -26.21
N LEU A 53 -3.45 -16.71 -25.83
CA LEU A 53 -2.23 -16.07 -26.33
C LEU A 53 -1.01 -16.27 -25.42
N ASP A 54 -1.09 -17.20 -24.47
CA ASP A 54 -0.11 -17.45 -23.39
C ASP A 54 1.09 -18.35 -23.79
N ASN A 55 1.22 -18.69 -25.06
CA ASN A 55 2.27 -19.61 -25.49
C ASN A 55 3.51 -18.84 -25.92
N GLY A 56 4.61 -19.03 -25.20
CA GLY A 56 5.97 -18.60 -25.59
C GLY A 56 6.50 -19.23 -26.89
N ASP A 57 5.62 -19.76 -27.75
CA ASP A 57 5.94 -20.19 -29.09
C ASP A 57 5.89 -19.00 -30.05
N VAL A 58 7.00 -18.29 -30.10
CA VAL A 58 7.31 -17.45 -31.27
C VAL A 58 7.36 -18.39 -32.48
N ASN A 59 6.40 -18.25 -33.40
CA ASN A 59 6.47 -18.86 -34.73
C ASN A 59 7.62 -18.22 -35.50
N GLU A 60 8.85 -18.64 -35.22
CA GLU A 60 9.93 -18.50 -36.20
C GLU A 60 9.83 -19.66 -37.19
N GLU A 61 9.68 -19.32 -38.48
CA GLU A 61 9.85 -20.25 -39.59
C GLU A 61 11.26 -20.88 -39.50
N SER A 62 11.36 -22.00 -38.79
CA SER A 62 12.62 -22.67 -38.52
C SER A 62 12.90 -23.63 -39.66
N LYS A 63 13.73 -23.18 -40.62
CA LYS A 63 14.45 -24.06 -41.52
C LYS A 63 15.38 -24.95 -40.69
N GLY A 64 15.02 -26.24 -40.63
CA GLY A 64 15.82 -27.40 -40.25
C GLY A 64 17.06 -27.22 -39.34
N GLY A 65 16.98 -27.74 -38.11
CA GLY A 65 18.14 -28.04 -37.28
C GLY A 65 17.84 -28.10 -35.78
N GLU A 66 17.99 -29.30 -35.19
CA GLU A 66 18.05 -29.67 -33.76
C GLU A 66 17.20 -28.90 -32.71
N LYS A 67 16.33 -29.66 -32.02
CA LYS A 67 15.51 -29.19 -30.88
C LYS A 67 16.38 -28.74 -29.69
N ARG A 68 16.83 -27.48 -29.69
CA ARG A 68 17.25 -26.79 -28.46
C ARG A 68 16.05 -26.71 -27.53
N ARG A 69 16.17 -27.24 -26.30
CA ARG A 69 15.21 -27.00 -25.21
C ARG A 69 15.08 -25.48 -25.03
N LYS A 70 14.02 -24.89 -25.59
CA LYS A 70 13.68 -23.48 -25.41
C LYS A 70 13.41 -23.27 -23.92
N LYS A 71 14.19 -22.42 -23.26
CA LYS A 71 13.80 -21.94 -21.92
C LYS A 71 12.54 -21.09 -22.14
N PRO A 72 11.44 -21.35 -21.41
CA PRO A 72 10.25 -20.52 -21.52
C PRO A 72 10.66 -19.06 -21.27
N LEU A 73 10.19 -18.16 -22.13
CA LEU A 73 10.34 -16.74 -21.87
C LEU A 73 9.71 -16.46 -20.50
N PRO A 74 10.32 -15.63 -19.64
CA PRO A 74 9.76 -15.31 -18.34
C PRO A 74 8.45 -14.50 -18.42
N ALA A 75 7.87 -14.33 -19.60
CA ALA A 75 6.78 -13.42 -19.92
C ALA A 75 5.42 -14.12 -20.19
N THR A 76 5.29 -15.41 -19.86
CA THR A 76 3.98 -16.08 -19.89
C THR A 76 3.07 -15.53 -18.78
N TYR A 77 1.78 -15.41 -19.09
CA TYR A 77 0.75 -14.99 -18.16
C TYR A 77 0.20 -16.20 -17.40
N GLU A 78 0.75 -16.48 -16.23
CA GLU A 78 0.27 -17.58 -15.38
C GLU A 78 -0.80 -17.08 -14.40
N PRO A 79 -2.10 -17.39 -14.61
CA PRO A 79 -3.16 -16.93 -13.71
C PRO A 79 -2.94 -17.47 -12.29
N ASP A 80 -3.31 -16.68 -11.28
CA ASP A 80 -3.19 -17.00 -9.85
C ASP A 80 -1.76 -17.15 -9.30
N LYS A 81 -0.74 -17.03 -10.15
CA LYS A 81 0.66 -17.08 -9.73
C LYS A 81 1.32 -15.71 -9.82
N ARG A 82 1.87 -15.29 -8.68
CA ARG A 82 2.73 -14.10 -8.63
C ARG A 82 4.14 -14.47 -9.05
N THR A 83 4.50 -14.13 -10.28
CA THR A 83 5.85 -14.34 -10.82
C THR A 83 6.68 -13.05 -10.73
N LEU A 84 7.99 -13.15 -11.03
CA LEU A 84 8.88 -12.00 -11.21
C LEU A 84 8.95 -11.55 -12.68
N ALA A 85 8.00 -12.01 -13.51
CA ALA A 85 7.91 -11.66 -14.93
C ALA A 85 7.81 -10.14 -15.13
N TRP A 86 7.01 -9.48 -14.30
CA TRP A 86 6.76 -8.05 -14.35
C TRP A 86 7.37 -7.37 -13.14
N LEU A 87 8.30 -6.46 -13.40
CA LEU A 87 8.98 -5.69 -12.39
C LEU A 87 8.35 -4.31 -12.31
N LYS A 88 7.83 -3.97 -11.13
CA LYS A 88 7.43 -2.60 -10.81
C LYS A 88 8.59 -1.88 -10.14
N LEU A 89 9.06 -0.80 -10.76
CA LEU A 89 9.98 0.13 -10.15
C LEU A 89 9.21 1.38 -9.77
N LYS A 90 9.16 1.70 -8.48
CA LYS A 90 8.50 2.90 -7.97
C LYS A 90 9.52 3.82 -7.29
N LYS A 91 9.22 5.12 -7.28
CA LYS A 91 10.09 6.13 -6.65
C LYS A 91 10.35 5.82 -5.17
N ASP A 92 9.34 5.35 -4.45
CA ASP A 92 9.42 4.98 -3.03
C ASP A 92 10.35 3.80 -2.74
N TYR A 93 10.74 3.02 -3.76
CA TYR A 93 11.70 1.92 -3.60
C TYR A 93 13.14 2.42 -3.57
N VAL A 94 13.39 3.65 -4.04
CA VAL A 94 14.72 4.23 -4.08
C VAL A 94 14.94 5.09 -2.84
N THR A 95 15.91 4.71 -2.02
CA THR A 95 16.27 5.43 -0.79
C THR A 95 16.60 6.89 -1.11
N GLY A 96 15.92 7.82 -0.43
CA GLY A 96 16.12 9.26 -0.57
C GLY A 96 15.30 9.95 -1.67
N LEU A 97 14.46 9.21 -2.41
CA LEU A 97 13.60 9.75 -3.48
C LEU A 97 12.10 9.70 -3.15
N GLY A 98 11.69 8.89 -2.18
CA GLY A 98 10.31 8.84 -1.69
C GLY A 98 10.10 9.75 -0.49
N ASP A 99 8.84 10.13 -0.26
CA ASP A 99 8.47 10.95 0.89
C ASP A 99 8.64 10.18 2.21
N SER A 100 9.21 10.87 3.18
CA SER A 100 9.34 10.39 4.55
C SER A 100 8.84 11.42 5.55
N LEU A 101 8.22 10.94 6.62
CA LEU A 101 7.70 11.75 7.72
C LEU A 101 8.26 11.26 9.04
N ASP A 102 8.63 12.19 9.91
CA ASP A 102 9.01 11.92 11.28
C ASP A 102 7.76 11.92 12.17
N LEU A 103 7.36 10.74 12.65
CA LEU A 103 6.12 10.55 13.39
C LEU A 103 6.36 9.93 14.77
N VAL A 104 5.54 10.33 15.73
CA VAL A 104 5.60 9.88 17.12
C VAL A 104 4.62 8.72 17.34
N PRO A 105 5.05 7.57 17.90
CA PRO A 105 4.15 6.50 18.28
C PRO A 105 3.33 6.89 19.52
N VAL A 106 2.01 6.94 19.37
CA VAL A 106 1.09 7.41 20.41
C VAL A 106 0.11 6.34 20.89
N GLY A 107 0.07 5.18 20.24
CA GLY A 107 -0.71 4.04 20.69
C GLY A 107 -0.61 2.83 19.77
N ALA A 108 -1.27 1.74 20.13
CA ALA A 108 -1.30 0.52 19.35
C ALA A 108 -2.54 -0.36 19.63
N TRP A 109 -2.73 -1.34 18.75
CA TRP A 109 -3.61 -2.48 18.93
C TRP A 109 -2.77 -3.77 18.95
N HIS A 110 -3.36 -4.87 19.41
CA HIS A 110 -2.81 -6.19 19.11
C HIS A 110 -3.13 -6.58 17.66
N GLY A 111 -2.14 -7.18 17.00
CA GLY A 111 -2.31 -7.64 15.63
C GLY A 111 -3.22 -8.85 15.52
N ASN A 112 -3.38 -9.33 14.28
CA ASN A 112 -4.11 -10.56 13.98
C ASN A 112 -3.16 -11.59 13.34
N GLY A 113 -3.52 -12.87 13.40
CA GLY A 113 -2.76 -13.96 12.78
C GLY A 113 -1.31 -14.02 13.27
N ARG A 114 -0.33 -13.98 12.35
CA ARG A 114 1.11 -13.96 12.69
C ARG A 114 1.48 -12.84 13.65
N LYS A 115 0.73 -11.73 13.67
CA LYS A 115 1.00 -10.55 14.52
C LYS A 115 0.15 -10.50 15.79
N ALA A 116 -0.59 -11.56 16.12
CA ALA A 116 -1.43 -11.61 17.32
C ALA A 116 -0.70 -11.19 18.61
N SER A 117 0.57 -11.59 18.74
CA SER A 117 1.39 -11.30 19.92
C SER A 117 2.14 -9.96 19.87
N TRP A 118 1.96 -9.16 18.81
CA TRP A 118 2.71 -7.92 18.57
C TRP A 118 1.81 -6.68 18.62
N TRP A 119 2.42 -5.54 18.93
CA TRP A 119 1.81 -4.22 18.74
C TRP A 119 1.69 -3.93 17.24
N SER A 120 0.50 -4.06 16.68
CA SER A 120 0.20 -3.81 15.27
C SER A 120 -1.33 -3.74 15.06
N PRO A 121 -1.88 -2.72 14.37
CA PRO A 121 -1.22 -1.49 13.96
C PRO A 121 -0.69 -0.66 15.12
N ILE A 122 0.27 0.21 14.82
CA ILE A 122 0.77 1.26 15.70
C ILE A 122 0.20 2.59 15.19
N LEU A 123 -0.37 3.38 16.08
CA LEU A 123 -0.89 4.71 15.82
C LEU A 123 0.25 5.74 15.89
N LEU A 124 0.42 6.50 14.82
CA LEU A 124 1.48 7.49 14.69
C LEU A 124 0.88 8.89 14.55
N ALA A 125 1.53 9.87 15.17
CA ALA A 125 1.07 11.26 15.23
C ALA A 125 2.18 12.25 14.88
N VAL A 126 1.78 13.45 14.47
CA VAL A 126 2.65 14.61 14.22
C VAL A 126 2.39 15.69 15.26
N TRP A 127 3.39 16.51 15.54
CA TRP A 127 3.24 17.68 16.40
C TRP A 127 2.52 18.82 15.65
N ASP A 128 1.42 19.31 16.22
CA ASP A 128 0.78 20.55 15.77
C ASP A 128 1.21 21.73 16.68
N PRO A 129 2.04 22.66 16.17
CA PRO A 129 2.52 23.79 16.96
C PRO A 129 1.41 24.80 17.31
N LEU A 130 0.28 24.80 16.60
CA LEU A 130 -0.81 25.75 16.85
C LEU A 130 -1.68 25.32 18.02
N SER A 131 -2.01 24.03 18.09
CA SER A 131 -2.81 23.49 19.20
C SER A 131 -1.97 23.01 20.38
N GLY A 132 -0.65 22.85 20.21
CA GLY A 132 0.24 22.31 21.23
C GLY A 132 -0.02 20.84 21.54
N LYS A 133 -0.48 20.07 20.54
CA LYS A 133 -0.91 18.68 20.69
C LYS A 133 -0.29 17.78 19.63
N LEU A 134 -0.26 16.48 19.94
CA LEU A 134 0.05 15.46 18.93
C LEU A 134 -1.23 15.07 18.21
N VAL A 135 -1.25 15.13 16.88
CA VAL A 135 -2.40 14.80 16.04
C VAL A 135 -2.11 13.51 15.28
N ALA A 136 -2.97 12.51 15.44
CA ALA A 136 -2.84 11.22 14.76
C ALA A 136 -2.94 11.37 13.23
N VAL A 137 -2.01 10.74 12.51
CA VAL A 137 -1.91 10.80 11.05
C VAL A 137 -2.28 9.47 10.43
N CYS A 138 -1.62 8.38 10.86
CA CYS A 138 -1.78 7.09 10.21
C CYS A 138 -1.59 5.91 11.17
N LYS A 139 -1.97 4.73 10.67
CA LYS A 139 -1.69 3.44 11.28
C LYS A 139 -0.55 2.76 10.52
N CYS A 140 0.55 2.49 11.20
CA CYS A 140 1.64 1.72 10.62
C CYS A 140 1.49 0.23 10.96
N MET A 141 1.43 -0.62 9.92
CA MET A 141 1.23 -2.06 10.06
C MET A 141 2.43 -2.90 9.60
N SER A 142 3.37 -2.33 8.84
CA SER A 142 4.46 -3.05 8.18
C SER A 142 5.75 -2.22 8.17
N GLY A 143 6.86 -2.83 7.75
CA GLY A 143 8.17 -2.18 7.72
C GLY A 143 9.07 -2.52 8.92
N PHE A 144 8.56 -3.27 9.89
CA PHE A 144 9.30 -3.67 11.09
C PHE A 144 9.73 -5.14 11.05
N SER A 145 10.96 -5.40 11.51
CA SER A 145 11.47 -6.75 11.74
C SER A 145 10.86 -7.40 12.99
N ASP A 146 10.92 -8.72 13.08
CA ASP A 146 10.48 -9.46 14.28
C ASP A 146 11.30 -9.05 15.52
N THR A 147 12.58 -8.68 15.35
CA THR A 147 13.42 -8.14 16.43
C THR A 147 12.93 -6.78 16.92
N PHE A 148 12.49 -5.91 16.00
CA PHE A 148 11.90 -4.63 16.35
C PHE A 148 10.61 -4.79 17.15
N TYR A 149 9.71 -5.71 16.75
CA TYR A 149 8.48 -5.96 17.50
C TYR A 149 8.73 -6.47 18.92
N LYS A 150 9.75 -7.32 19.11
CA LYS A 150 10.17 -7.79 20.45
C LYS A 150 10.62 -6.61 21.32
N ALA A 151 11.56 -5.81 20.81
CA ALA A 151 12.07 -4.62 21.52
C ALA A 151 10.96 -3.58 21.77
N LEU A 152 9.99 -3.44 20.87
CA LEU A 152 8.86 -2.54 21.05
C LEU A 152 7.97 -2.98 22.21
N ARG A 153 7.75 -4.29 22.38
CA ARG A 153 6.97 -4.83 23.49
C ARG A 153 7.66 -4.63 24.84
N GLU A 154 9.00 -4.66 24.85
CA GLU A 154 9.82 -4.36 26.02
C GLU A 154 9.84 -2.86 26.37
N ARG A 155 9.84 -1.97 25.35
CA ARG A 155 9.75 -0.51 25.53
C ARG A 155 8.38 -0.05 26.01
N TYR A 156 7.32 -0.66 25.49
CA TYR A 156 5.92 -0.38 25.83
C TYR A 156 5.24 -1.62 26.43
N PRO A 157 5.66 -2.08 27.63
CA PRO A 157 5.02 -3.19 28.29
C PRO A 157 3.63 -2.75 28.75
N GLY A 158 2.61 -3.58 28.51
CA GLY A 158 1.23 -3.23 28.81
C GLY A 158 1.01 -2.83 30.27
N ASN A 159 0.21 -1.78 30.49
CA ASN A 159 -0.12 -1.24 31.82
C ASN A 159 1.09 -0.76 32.65
N SER A 160 2.10 -0.18 32.00
CA SER A 160 3.29 0.40 32.64
C SER A 160 3.28 1.94 32.64
N ASP A 161 4.39 2.57 33.02
CA ASP A 161 4.59 4.02 32.90
C ASP A 161 4.68 4.51 31.45
N THR A 162 5.03 3.63 30.51
CA THR A 162 5.15 3.99 29.09
C THR A 162 3.92 3.58 28.27
N CYS A 163 3.03 2.74 28.83
CA CYS A 163 1.91 2.17 28.08
C CYS A 163 0.64 2.00 28.93
N ALA A 164 -0.48 2.46 28.40
CA ALA A 164 -1.70 2.71 29.16
C ALA A 164 -2.97 2.34 28.41
N ARG A 165 -4.06 2.01 29.10
CA ARG A 165 -5.39 1.85 28.46
C ARG A 165 -6.14 3.16 28.22
N ALA A 166 -5.62 4.28 28.72
CA ALA A 166 -6.19 5.61 28.55
C ALA A 166 -5.04 6.61 28.27
N PRO A 167 -5.30 7.72 27.56
CA PRO A 167 -4.29 8.76 27.37
C PRO A 167 -3.95 9.40 28.72
N ARG A 168 -2.67 9.42 29.10
CA ARG A 168 -2.20 9.89 30.42
C ARG A 168 -1.18 11.02 30.36
N TRP A 169 -0.45 11.12 29.25
CA TRP A 169 0.75 11.94 29.16
C TRP A 169 0.46 13.25 28.42
N ASP A 170 1.26 14.25 28.76
CA ASP A 170 1.39 15.48 28.01
C ASP A 170 2.60 15.38 27.06
N PRO A 171 2.55 15.91 25.83
CA PRO A 171 1.42 16.61 25.22
C PRO A 171 0.20 15.73 24.98
N THR A 172 -0.99 16.33 25.10
CA THR A 172 -2.25 15.64 24.79
C THR A 172 -2.25 15.15 23.34
N VAL A 173 -2.76 13.93 23.13
CA VAL A 173 -2.89 13.31 21.81
C VAL A 173 -4.34 13.44 21.31
N ASP A 174 -4.53 14.11 20.19
CA ASP A 174 -5.75 14.02 19.39
C ASP A 174 -5.67 12.81 18.46
N THR A 175 -6.51 11.81 18.72
CA THR A 175 -6.52 10.57 17.93
C THR A 175 -7.42 10.63 16.69
N GLY A 176 -8.10 11.75 16.41
CA GLY A 176 -9.01 11.87 15.27
C GLY A 176 -10.17 10.87 15.33
N GLY A 177 -10.60 10.49 16.54
CA GLY A 177 -11.64 9.48 16.77
C GLY A 177 -11.15 8.03 16.77
N LEU A 178 -9.87 7.77 16.48
CA LEU A 178 -9.28 6.45 16.62
C LEU A 178 -9.14 6.07 18.09
N LYS A 179 -9.49 4.82 18.43
CA LYS A 179 -9.44 4.30 19.80
C LYS A 179 -8.44 3.15 19.88
N PRO A 180 -7.14 3.42 20.10
CA PRO A 180 -6.17 2.36 20.35
C PRO A 180 -6.52 1.62 21.64
N GLN A 181 -6.16 0.33 21.70
CA GLN A 181 -6.34 -0.46 22.93
C GLN A 181 -5.35 -0.01 24.00
N PHE A 182 -4.16 0.40 23.55
CA PHE A 182 -3.11 0.94 24.41
C PHE A 182 -2.57 2.24 23.84
N TYR A 183 -2.44 3.25 24.69
CA TYR A 183 -1.81 4.53 24.43
C TYR A 183 -0.35 4.45 24.88
N PHE A 184 0.54 5.04 24.11
CA PHE A 184 1.97 5.07 24.38
C PHE A 184 2.39 6.45 24.86
N LYS A 185 3.36 6.47 25.77
CA LYS A 185 4.05 7.70 26.20
C LYS A 185 4.81 8.27 25.01
N PRO A 186 4.52 9.51 24.57
CA PRO A 186 5.25 10.14 23.49
C PRO A 186 6.70 10.40 23.88
N GLN A 187 7.63 9.55 23.44
CA GLN A 187 9.05 9.64 23.81
C GLN A 187 10.01 9.26 22.69
N GLU A 188 9.49 8.87 21.52
CA GLU A 188 10.29 8.46 20.36
C GLU A 188 9.75 9.15 19.10
N VAL A 189 10.60 9.24 18.09
CA VAL A 189 10.25 9.74 16.75
C VAL A 189 10.76 8.72 15.74
N TRP A 190 9.90 8.29 14.82
CA TRP A 190 10.20 7.28 13.81
C TRP A 190 10.08 7.88 12.41
N GLU A 191 11.07 7.62 11.56
CA GLU A 191 10.96 7.89 10.12
C GLU A 191 10.00 6.87 9.50
N ILE A 192 8.95 7.36 8.86
CA ILE A 192 7.94 6.55 8.17
C ILE A 192 7.90 6.95 6.71
N ARG A 193 7.94 5.94 5.84
CA ARG A 193 7.82 6.12 4.39
C ARG A 193 6.45 5.67 3.93
N GLY A 194 5.82 6.51 3.13
CA GLY A 194 4.56 6.22 2.46
C GLY A 194 4.76 6.19 0.94
N ALA A 195 3.84 5.53 0.25
CA ALA A 195 3.61 5.78 -1.17
C ALA A 195 2.25 6.48 -1.27
N GLU A 196 2.17 7.56 -2.06
CA GLU A 196 0.89 8.11 -2.51
C GLU A 196 0.29 7.30 -3.67
#